data_AF-A0A7S2JGF6-F1
#
_entry.id   AF-A0A7S2JGF6-F1
#
_cell.length_a   1.000
_cell.length_b   1.000
_cell.length_c   1.000
_cell.angle_alpha   90.00
_cell.angle_beta   90.00
_cell.angle_gamma   90.00
#
_symmetry.space_group_name_H-M   'P 1'
#
loop_
_entity.id
_entity.type
_entity.pdbx_description
1 polymer ?
#
loop_
_entity_poly.entity_id
_entity_poly.type
_entity_poly.pdbx_seq_one_letter_code
_entity_poly.pdbx_strand_id
1 'polypeptide(L)'
;AKIVLSSDWRRRLPLKQKVQRALARIGAKYAGCTSIINTTQQIGNLRIETNERPCEILKWYGSRSCPWVAIDDRDLVNENEGRRLQGHFVRTDFLTGLTPALAEEAIAILSQAPTAANSKPLVSLQHTSEEDAHTV
;
A
#
# COMPACT_ATOMS: atom_id res chain seq x y z
N ALA A 1 -4.57 10.92 -12.60
CA ALA A 1 -4.14 9.83 -11.69
C ALA A 1 -4.66 8.47 -12.18
N LYS A 2 -4.11 7.37 -11.66
CA LYS A 2 -4.62 6.01 -11.85
C LYS A 2 -5.12 5.49 -10.50
N ILE A 3 -6.19 4.69 -10.49
CA ILE A 3 -6.82 4.17 -9.28
C ILE A 3 -6.50 2.69 -9.12
N VAL A 4 -6.11 2.30 -7.91
CA VAL A 4 -5.85 0.91 -7.52
C VAL A 4 -6.78 0.57 -6.38
N LEU A 5 -7.48 -0.56 -6.49
CA LEU A 5 -8.40 -0.97 -5.44
C LEU A 5 -7.68 -1.78 -4.37
N SER A 6 -7.61 -1.24 -3.16
CA SER A 6 -7.18 -1.97 -1.96
C SER A 6 -8.35 -2.31 -1.02
N SER A 7 -9.61 -2.07 -1.39
CA SER A 7 -10.79 -2.38 -0.55
C SER A 7 -11.18 -3.87 -0.57
N ASP A 8 -11.94 -4.35 0.42
CA ASP A 8 -12.53 -5.69 0.45
C ASP A 8 -13.52 -5.93 -0.69
N TRP A 9 -14.04 -4.88 -1.32
CA TRP A 9 -14.84 -4.99 -2.55
C TRP A 9 -14.09 -5.74 -3.66
N ARG A 10 -12.75 -5.72 -3.68
CA ARG A 10 -11.96 -6.46 -4.67
C ARG A 10 -12.05 -7.98 -4.51
N ARG A 11 -12.41 -8.47 -3.32
CA ARG A 11 -12.53 -9.90 -3.00
C ARG A 11 -13.76 -10.53 -3.65
N ARG A 12 -14.77 -9.72 -3.99
CA ARG A 12 -16.03 -10.18 -4.58
C ARG A 12 -16.15 -9.63 -6.00
N LEU A 13 -16.11 -10.52 -7.00
CA LEU A 13 -16.15 -10.13 -8.41
C LEU A 13 -17.30 -9.16 -8.76
N PRO A 14 -18.55 -9.35 -8.28
CA PRO A 14 -19.63 -8.42 -8.59
C PRO A 14 -19.40 -7.00 -8.03
N LEU A 15 -18.82 -6.89 -6.82
CA LEU A 15 -18.53 -5.59 -6.20
C LEU A 15 -17.36 -4.91 -6.92
N LYS A 16 -16.30 -5.66 -7.23
CA LYS A 16 -15.18 -5.17 -8.03
C LYS A 16 -15.65 -4.61 -9.39
N GLN A 17 -16.50 -5.35 -10.10
CA GLN A 17 -17.07 -4.89 -11.37
C GLN A 17 -17.95 -3.64 -11.20
N LYS A 18 -18.72 -3.55 -10.10
CA LYS A 18 -19.51 -2.35 -9.78
C LYS A 18 -18.61 -1.12 -9.62
N VAL A 19 -17.49 -1.26 -8.90
CA VAL A 19 -16.49 -0.19 -8.75
C VAL A 19 -15.88 0.18 -10.09
N GLN A 20 -15.43 -0.79 -10.89
CA GLN A 20 -14.84 -0.55 -12.20
C GLN A 20 -15.79 0.22 -13.12
N ARG A 21 -17.08 -0.16 -13.17
CA ARG A 21 -18.10 0.58 -13.93
C ARG A 21 -18.31 2.00 -13.40
N ALA A 22 -18.33 2.18 -12.08
CA ALA A 22 -18.47 3.51 -11.49
C ALA A 22 -17.28 4.42 -11.85
N LEU A 23 -16.06 3.92 -11.78
CA LEU A 23 -14.86 4.65 -12.18
C LEU A 23 -14.86 4.98 -13.69
N ALA A 24 -15.26 4.03 -14.54
CA ALA A 24 -15.34 4.24 -15.98
C ALA A 24 -16.33 5.34 -16.37
N ARG A 25 -17.49 5.42 -15.70
CA ARG A 25 -18.51 6.47 -15.95
C ARG A 25 -18.01 7.89 -15.74
N ILE A 26 -17.05 8.07 -14.83
CA ILE A 26 -16.44 9.37 -14.55
C ILE A 26 -15.09 9.56 -15.27
N GLY A 27 -14.75 8.67 -16.21
CA GLY A 27 -13.49 8.73 -16.97
C GLY A 27 -12.23 8.40 -16.15
N ALA A 28 -12.37 7.85 -14.95
CA ALA A 28 -11.24 7.51 -14.09
C ALA A 28 -10.55 6.21 -14.54
N LYS A 29 -9.22 6.22 -14.60
CA LYS A 29 -8.40 5.09 -15.07
C LYS A 29 -8.16 4.07 -13.95
N TYR A 30 -8.77 2.89 -14.05
CA TYR A 30 -8.52 1.76 -13.16
C TYR A 30 -7.24 1.01 -13.57
N ALA A 31 -6.27 0.91 -12.66
CA ALA A 31 -4.97 0.27 -12.92
C ALA A 31 -4.84 -1.14 -12.32
N GLY A 32 -5.83 -1.61 -11.57
CA GLY A 32 -5.82 -2.94 -10.95
C GLY A 32 -6.16 -2.90 -9.47
N CYS A 33 -5.73 -3.92 -8.76
CA CYS A 33 -6.01 -4.08 -7.34
C CYS A 33 -4.79 -4.64 -6.61
N THR A 34 -4.66 -4.34 -5.31
CA THR A 34 -3.60 -4.91 -4.48
C THR A 34 -3.84 -6.41 -4.31
N SER A 35 -2.76 -7.18 -4.16
CA SER A 35 -2.86 -8.57 -3.70
C SER A 35 -3.54 -8.62 -2.33
N ILE A 36 -4.15 -9.75 -2.01
CA ILE A 36 -4.68 -10.02 -0.67
C ILE A 36 -3.54 -10.58 0.18
N ILE A 37 -3.31 -9.99 1.35
CA ILE A 37 -2.37 -10.49 2.35
C ILE A 37 -3.16 -10.65 3.65
N ASN A 38 -3.32 -11.91 4.06
CA ASN A 38 -3.94 -12.27 5.33
C ASN A 38 -2.86 -12.82 6.26
N THR A 39 -2.84 -12.38 7.51
CA THR A 39 -2.03 -13.00 8.57
C THR A 39 -2.93 -13.87 9.43
N THR A 40 -2.49 -15.10 9.70
CA THR A 40 -3.09 -15.95 10.73
C THR A 40 -2.36 -15.68 12.05
N GLN A 41 -3.08 -15.26 13.07
CA GLN A 41 -2.59 -15.25 14.45
C GLN A 41 -3.30 -16.34 15.26
N GLN A 42 -2.53 -17.03 16.10
CA GLN A 42 -3.08 -17.97 17.07
C GLN A 42 -3.09 -17.32 18.45
N ILE A 43 -4.27 -17.17 19.04
CA ILE A 43 -4.46 -16.65 20.40
C ILE A 43 -5.11 -17.76 21.22
N GLY A 44 -4.31 -18.49 21.98
CA GLY A 44 -4.74 -19.72 22.65
C GLY A 44 -5.19 -20.78 21.64
N ASN A 45 -6.46 -21.18 21.70
CA ASN A 45 -7.07 -22.13 20.77
C ASN A 45 -7.82 -21.45 19.59
N LEU A 46 -7.81 -20.11 19.53
CA LEU A 46 -8.48 -19.36 18.46
C LEU A 46 -7.50 -19.04 17.34
N ARG A 47 -7.94 -19.29 16.10
CA ARG A 47 -7.26 -18.88 14.88
C ARG A 47 -7.94 -17.64 14.33
N ILE A 48 -7.25 -16.51 14.34
CA ILE A 48 -7.76 -15.22 13.86
C ILE A 48 -7.06 -14.87 12.56
N GLU A 49 -7.85 -14.65 11.50
CA GLU A 49 -7.34 -14.09 10.25
C GLU A 49 -7.49 -12.57 10.27
N THR A 50 -6.40 -11.87 10.02
CA THR A 50 -6.35 -10.41 9.95
C THR A 50 -5.90 -9.96 8.57
N ASN A 51 -6.53 -8.90 8.06
CA ASN A 51 -6.20 -8.31 6.76
C ASN A 51 -5.13 -7.24 6.94
N GLU A 52 -3.99 -7.41 6.29
CA GLU A 52 -2.81 -6.54 6.41
C GLU A 52 -2.82 -5.45 5.32
N ARG A 53 -3.79 -4.54 5.39
CA ARG A 53 -4.01 -3.54 4.35
C ARG A 53 -2.75 -2.70 4.05
N PRO A 54 -1.97 -2.22 5.04
CA PRO A 54 -0.73 -1.52 4.76
C PRO A 54 0.28 -2.38 3.99
N CYS A 55 0.44 -3.65 4.36
CA CYS A 55 1.34 -4.57 3.66
C CYS A 55 0.92 -4.76 2.19
N GLU A 56 -0.38 -4.88 1.92
CA GLU A 56 -0.91 -5.01 0.57
C GLU A 56 -0.60 -3.79 -0.30
N ILE A 57 -0.78 -2.59 0.27
CA ILE A 57 -0.48 -1.31 -0.39
C ILE A 57 1.01 -1.16 -0.64
N LEU A 58 1.85 -1.40 0.37
CA LEU A 58 3.30 -1.30 0.28
C LEU A 58 3.90 -2.31 -0.72
N LYS A 59 3.39 -3.55 -0.74
CA LYS A 59 3.77 -4.55 -1.73
C LYS A 59 3.35 -4.14 -3.14
N TRP A 60 2.13 -3.60 -3.29
CA TRP A 60 1.67 -3.11 -4.59
C TRP A 60 2.50 -1.91 -5.05
N TYR A 61 2.88 -1.00 -4.17
CA TYR A 61 3.73 0.15 -4.52
C TYR A 61 5.14 -0.31 -4.90
N GLY A 62 5.77 -1.14 -4.07
CA GLY A 62 7.09 -1.70 -4.33
C GLY A 62 8.15 -0.61 -4.57
N SER A 63 8.86 -0.71 -5.69
CA SER A 63 9.89 0.24 -6.15
C SER A 63 9.37 1.31 -7.12
N ARG A 64 8.04 1.49 -7.24
CA ARG A 64 7.46 2.52 -8.11
C ARG A 64 7.90 3.90 -7.62
N SER A 65 8.27 4.78 -8.54
CA SER A 65 8.73 6.14 -8.27
C SER A 65 7.67 7.21 -8.50
N CYS A 66 6.40 6.82 -8.69
CA CYS A 66 5.31 7.78 -8.88
C CYS A 66 4.75 8.28 -7.54
N PRO A 67 4.32 9.56 -7.45
CA PRO A 67 3.51 10.03 -6.34
C PRO A 67 2.26 9.18 -6.18
N TRP A 68 1.87 8.93 -4.93
CA TRP A 68 0.69 8.13 -4.60
C TRP A 68 0.12 8.56 -3.25
N VAL A 69 -1.15 8.23 -3.06
CA VAL A 69 -1.88 8.43 -1.81
C VAL A 69 -2.86 7.26 -1.62
N ALA A 70 -2.93 6.75 -0.40
CA ALA A 70 -3.97 5.82 0.04
C ALA A 70 -5.11 6.61 0.69
N ILE A 71 -6.35 6.23 0.36
CA ILE A 71 -7.56 6.79 0.93
C ILE A 71 -8.36 5.63 1.50
N ASP A 72 -8.61 5.64 2.81
CA ASP A 72 -9.29 4.57 3.54
C ASP A 72 -9.94 5.15 4.82
N ASP A 73 -10.97 4.51 5.33
CA ASP A 73 -11.67 4.93 6.55
C ASP A 73 -11.05 4.34 7.83
N ARG A 74 -10.31 3.24 7.67
CA ARG A 74 -9.51 2.64 8.75
C ARG A 74 -8.31 3.49 9.09
N ASP A 75 -7.84 3.39 10.33
CA ASP A 75 -6.60 4.03 10.76
C ASP A 75 -5.37 3.23 10.32
N LEU A 76 -5.09 3.24 9.01
CA LEU A 76 -4.04 2.40 8.42
C LEU A 76 -2.63 2.71 8.95
N VAL A 77 -2.39 3.91 9.48
CA VAL A 77 -1.07 4.31 10.02
C VAL A 77 -0.76 3.59 11.33
N ASN A 78 -1.78 3.27 12.12
CA ASN A 78 -1.66 2.56 13.39
C ASN A 78 -1.79 1.03 13.25
N GLU A 79 -1.96 0.53 12.04
CA GLU A 79 -1.91 -0.90 11.73
C GLU A 79 -0.47 -1.39 11.51
N ASN A 80 -0.30 -2.72 11.45
CA ASN A 80 1.00 -3.33 11.18
C ASN A 80 1.57 -2.87 9.82
N GLU A 81 2.87 -2.51 9.81
CA GLU A 81 3.55 -1.79 8.70
C GLU A 81 2.97 -0.39 8.33
N GLY A 82 1.95 0.07 9.04
CA GLY A 82 1.18 1.28 8.76
C GLY A 82 1.96 2.58 8.81
N ARG A 83 2.96 2.69 9.69
CA ARG A 83 3.81 3.90 9.81
C ARG A 83 4.46 4.31 8.49
N ARG A 84 4.71 3.36 7.59
CA ARG A 84 5.31 3.61 6.27
C ARG A 84 4.35 4.31 5.30
N LEU A 85 3.07 4.38 5.63
CA LEU A 85 2.07 5.14 4.89
C LEU A 85 1.99 6.61 5.33
N GLN A 86 2.73 7.02 6.36
CA GLN A 86 2.74 8.40 6.83
C GLN A 86 3.22 9.35 5.72
N GLY A 87 2.47 10.44 5.50
CA GLY A 87 2.69 11.35 4.37
C GLY A 87 2.10 10.88 3.04
N HIS A 88 1.56 9.65 2.98
CA HIS A 88 0.92 9.07 1.81
C HIS A 88 -0.50 8.57 2.10
N PHE A 89 -1.11 8.99 3.20
CA PHE A 89 -2.41 8.48 3.64
C PHE A 89 -3.34 9.62 4.03
N VAL A 90 -4.57 9.56 3.53
CA VAL A 90 -5.68 10.41 3.94
C VAL A 90 -6.77 9.52 4.51
N ARG A 91 -7.12 9.76 5.78
CA ARG A 91 -8.17 9.02 6.46
C ARG A 91 -9.53 9.65 6.18
N THR A 92 -10.47 8.87 5.70
CA THR A 92 -11.88 9.29 5.59
C THR A 92 -12.68 8.87 6.82
N ASP A 93 -13.84 9.48 7.02
CA ASP A 93 -14.83 8.96 7.96
C ASP A 93 -15.80 8.02 7.20
N PHE A 94 -16.26 6.95 7.85
CA PHE A 94 -17.15 5.98 7.22
C PHE A 94 -18.50 6.58 6.82
N LEU A 95 -19.03 7.53 7.60
CA LEU A 95 -20.33 8.16 7.37
C LEU A 95 -20.27 9.27 6.32
N THR A 96 -19.19 10.06 6.32
CA THR A 96 -19.07 11.22 5.40
C THR A 96 -18.25 10.92 4.15
N GLY A 97 -17.40 9.89 4.18
CA GLY A 97 -16.53 9.50 3.07
C GLY A 97 -15.49 10.57 2.71
N LEU A 98 -15.13 10.63 1.43
CA LEU A 98 -14.19 11.59 0.88
C LEU A 98 -14.88 12.96 0.69
N THR A 99 -14.54 13.91 1.57
CA THR A 99 -15.03 15.30 1.49
C THR A 99 -14.13 16.15 0.57
N PRO A 100 -14.57 17.35 0.13
CA PRO A 100 -13.73 18.25 -0.64
C PRO A 100 -12.40 18.60 0.05
N ALA A 101 -12.42 18.82 1.37
CA ALA A 101 -11.20 19.11 2.13
C ALA A 101 -10.20 17.94 2.10
N LEU A 102 -10.68 16.71 2.27
CA LEU A 102 -9.84 15.51 2.18
C LEU A 102 -9.35 15.25 0.75
N ALA A 103 -10.13 15.63 -0.26
CA ALA A 103 -9.71 15.56 -1.65
C ALA A 103 -8.56 16.54 -1.94
N GLU A 104 -8.61 17.76 -1.41
CA GLU A 104 -7.50 18.73 -1.52
C GLU A 104 -6.24 18.22 -0.82
N GLU A 105 -6.37 17.60 0.35
CA GLU A 105 -5.24 16.95 1.03
C GLU A 105 -4.61 15.84 0.18
N ALA A 106 -5.44 14.98 -0.42
CA ALA A 106 -4.98 13.93 -1.32
C ALA A 106 -4.28 14.50 -2.56
N ILE A 107 -4.79 15.60 -3.12
CA ILE A 107 -4.17 16.32 -4.24
C ILE A 107 -2.83 16.92 -3.83
N ALA A 108 -2.73 17.50 -2.64
CA ALA A 108 -1.48 18.05 -2.11
C ALA A 108 -0.41 16.96 -1.99
N ILE A 109 -0.75 15.77 -1.49
CA ILE A 109 0.16 14.62 -1.42
C ILE A 109 0.60 14.17 -2.81
N LEU A 110 -0.34 14.05 -3.76
CA LEU A 110 -0.04 13.63 -5.13
C LEU A 110 0.80 14.64 -5.93
N SER A 111 0.71 15.91 -5.57
CA SER A 111 1.42 17.01 -6.24
C SER A 111 2.83 17.23 -5.71
N GLN A 112 3.21 16.57 -4.61
CA GLN A 112 4.58 16.65 -4.12
C GLN A 112 5.54 16.03 -5.13
N ALA A 113 6.61 16.76 -5.46
CA ALA A 113 7.69 16.23 -6.29
C ALA A 113 8.27 14.96 -5.63
N PRO A 114 8.71 13.95 -6.40
CA PRO A 114 9.32 12.76 -5.83
C PRO A 114 10.49 13.16 -4.93
N THR A 115 10.31 13.08 -3.61
CA THR A 115 11.40 13.30 -2.67
C THR A 115 12.41 12.18 -2.85
N ALA A 116 13.65 12.54 -3.19
CA ALA A 116 14.77 11.63 -3.47
C ALA A 116 15.28 10.86 -2.22
N ALA A 117 14.40 10.45 -1.32
CA ALA A 117 14.74 9.93 0.00
C ALA A 117 14.07 8.58 0.28
N ASN A 118 14.60 7.51 -0.34
CA ASN A 118 14.87 6.23 0.34
C ASN A 118 15.52 5.22 -0.60
N SER A 119 16.67 5.60 -1.16
CA SER A 119 17.62 4.64 -1.72
C SER A 119 18.58 4.24 -0.61
N LYS A 120 18.19 3.33 0.30
CA LYS A 120 19.23 2.52 0.95
C LYS A 120 19.70 1.51 -0.09
N PRO A 121 21.00 1.49 -0.47
CA PRO A 121 21.50 0.42 -1.32
C PRO A 121 21.33 -0.89 -0.54
N LEU A 122 20.78 -1.89 -1.22
CA LEU A 122 20.85 -3.27 -0.78
C LEU A 122 22.35 -3.58 -0.63
N VAL A 123 22.82 -3.81 0.60
CA VAL A 123 24.21 -4.20 0.86
C VAL A 123 24.48 -5.46 0.03
N SER A 124 25.35 -5.33 -0.98
CA SER A 124 25.90 -6.46 -1.70
C SER A 124 26.66 -7.32 -0.69
N LEU A 125 26.19 -8.55 -0.45
CA LEU A 125 27.03 -9.56 0.18
C LEU A 125 28.25 -9.77 -0.73
N GLN A 126 29.38 -9.18 -0.35
CA GLN A 126 30.66 -9.62 -0.87
C GLN A 126 30.94 -10.98 -0.25
N HIS A 127 30.85 -12.00 -1.09
CA HIS A 127 31.40 -13.32 -0.86
C HIS A 127 32.93 -13.15 -0.82
N THR A 128 33.51 -13.10 0.37
CA THR A 128 34.97 -13.24 0.52
C THR A 128 35.30 -14.71 0.35
N SER A 129 35.75 -15.06 -0.85
CA SER A 129 36.53 -16.27 -1.07
C SER A 129 37.86 -16.08 -0.34
N GLU A 130 38.04 -16.77 0.78
CA GLU A 130 39.38 -17.06 1.31
C GLU A 130 39.80 -18.42 0.74
N GLU A 131 40.61 -18.36 -0.32
CA GLU A 131 41.41 -19.47 -0.81
C GLU A 131 42.88 -19.06 -0.62
N ASP A 132 43.56 -19.82 0.23
CA ASP A 132 45.00 -20.08 0.35
C ASP A 132 46.02 -18.92 0.35
N ALA A 133 46.85 -18.86 1.40
CA ALA A 133 48.12 -19.62 1.41
C ALA A 133 49.10 -19.20 2.54
N HIS A 134 49.97 -20.17 2.89
CA HIS A 134 51.33 -20.09 3.48
C HIS A 134 51.57 -20.53 4.95
N THR A 135 52.06 -21.77 5.06
CA THR A 135 53.39 -22.16 5.58
C THR A 135 53.75 -21.81 7.03
N VAL A 136 53.89 -22.83 7.89
CA VAL A 136 55.16 -23.52 8.25
C VAL A 136 54.83 -24.95 8.69
#